data_AF-A0A084T9T6-F1
#
_entry.id   AF-A0A084T9T6-F1
#
_cell.length_a   1.000
_cell.length_b   1.000
_cell.length_c   1.000
_cell.angle_alpha   90.00
_cell.angle_beta   90.00
_cell.angle_gamma   90.00
#
_symmetry.space_group_name_H-M   'P 1'
#
loop_
_entity.id
_entity.type
_entity.pdbx_description
1 polymer ?
#
loop_
_entity_poly.entity_id
_entity_poly.type
_entity_poly.pdbx_seq_one_letter_code
_entity_poly.pdbx_strand_id
1 'polypeptide(L)'
;MDAPSDMQIGARFETKKHGYVTVVEYYNTHTVIVAFENTGNIRSITAAKLRSGQLTDRSVPVQSSMVGETIQSPNHGLLTIIQVESDNIVVLENELGDEVRMLLPAVQKLRDKAEDTVEDSDKPQLPTSLSALTKRNKKTKDVNKLLKKMLTDYGK
;
A
#
# COMPACT_ATOMS: atom_id res chain seq x y z
N MET A 1 30.99 13.62 16.52
CA MET A 1 30.70 14.24 15.21
C MET A 1 29.24 14.57 15.20
N ASP A 2 28.87 15.75 14.70
CA ASP A 2 27.46 16.08 14.58
C ASP A 2 26.83 15.26 13.45
N ALA A 3 25.61 14.80 13.69
CA ALA A 3 24.85 14.06 12.68
C ALA A 3 24.38 15.03 11.58
N PRO A 4 24.44 14.63 10.30
CA PRO A 4 23.77 15.35 9.23
C PRO A 4 22.29 15.60 9.54
N SER A 5 21.73 16.71 9.02
CA SER A 5 20.34 17.10 9.31
C SER A 5 19.31 16.03 8.93
N ASP A 6 19.61 15.17 7.95
CA ASP A 6 18.75 14.08 7.52
C ASP A 6 18.88 12.81 8.39
N MET A 7 19.94 12.69 9.19
CA MET A 7 20.24 11.51 10.03
C MET A 7 20.24 11.80 11.52
N GLN A 8 19.45 12.79 11.92
CA GLN A 8 19.23 13.08 13.33
C GLN A 8 18.54 11.89 14.01
N ILE A 9 18.79 11.75 15.31
CA ILE A 9 18.15 10.72 16.13
C ILE A 9 16.63 10.92 16.06
N GLY A 10 15.90 9.85 15.77
CA GLY A 10 14.46 9.86 15.53
C GLY A 10 14.05 10.08 14.07
N ALA A 11 14.98 10.33 13.15
CA ALA A 11 14.65 10.43 11.72
C ALA A 11 14.08 9.10 11.20
N ARG A 12 12.98 9.20 10.44
CA ARG A 12 12.24 8.05 9.87
C ARG A 12 12.56 7.89 8.40
N PHE A 13 12.87 6.66 7.98
CA PHE A 13 13.23 6.29 6.62
C PHE A 13 12.36 5.14 6.14
N GLU A 14 11.91 5.22 4.89
CA GLU A 14 11.19 4.13 4.23
C GLU A 14 12.18 3.18 3.57
N THR A 15 12.04 1.88 3.85
CA THR A 15 12.79 0.81 3.18
C THR A 15 11.99 0.23 2.04
N LYS A 16 12.68 -0.29 1.02
CA LYS A 16 12.02 -0.88 -0.16
C LYS A 16 11.26 -2.18 0.12
N LYS A 17 11.50 -2.83 1.25
CA LYS A 17 11.11 -4.24 1.49
C LYS A 17 10.46 -4.48 2.85
N HIS A 18 10.87 -3.74 3.88
CA HIS A 18 10.53 -4.05 5.28
C HIS A 18 9.86 -2.89 6.01
N GLY A 19 9.23 -1.97 5.27
CA GLY A 19 8.53 -0.83 5.86
C GLY A 19 9.47 0.25 6.38
N TYR A 20 9.10 0.87 7.50
CA TYR A 20 9.78 2.03 8.06
C TYR A 20 10.83 1.68 9.10
N VAL A 21 11.82 2.56 9.20
CA VAL A 21 12.99 2.43 10.06
C VAL A 21 13.29 3.77 10.71
N THR A 22 13.63 3.76 11.99
CA THR A 22 14.00 4.95 12.76
C THR A 22 15.48 4.95 13.10
N VAL A 23 16.12 6.12 13.04
CA VAL A 23 17.52 6.29 13.47
C VAL A 23 17.56 6.35 15.00
N VAL A 24 18.28 5.42 15.61
CA VAL A 24 18.48 5.38 17.07
C VAL A 24 19.74 6.15 17.45
N GLU A 25 20.83 5.95 16.70
CA GLU A 25 22.11 6.57 17.02
C GLU A 25 22.98 6.75 15.78
N TYR A 26 23.75 7.83 15.74
CA TYR A 26 24.66 8.14 14.64
C TYR A 26 26.11 8.24 15.15
N TYR A 27 27.00 7.39 14.63
CA TYR A 27 28.42 7.45 14.93
C TYR A 27 29.21 8.06 13.77
N ASN A 28 29.03 7.52 12.56
CA ASN A 28 29.65 8.02 11.33
C ASN A 28 28.83 7.62 10.10
N THR A 29 29.27 8.04 8.92
CA THR A 29 28.61 7.74 7.63
C THR A 29 28.55 6.24 7.31
N HIS A 30 29.38 5.42 7.94
CA HIS A 30 29.40 3.97 7.75
C HIS A 30 28.62 3.20 8.81
N THR A 31 28.35 3.84 9.95
CA THR A 31 27.83 3.23 11.18
C THR A 31 26.74 4.14 11.74
N VAL A 32 25.54 3.88 11.25
CA VAL A 32 24.29 4.45 11.75
C VAL A 32 23.50 3.30 12.34
N ILE A 33 23.09 3.45 13.59
CA ILE A 33 22.26 2.47 14.29
C ILE A 33 20.81 2.82 14.05
N VAL A 34 20.07 1.85 13.52
CA VAL A 34 18.67 2.02 13.14
C VAL A 34 17.82 0.89 13.71
N ALA A 35 16.54 1.18 13.97
CA ALA A 35 15.55 0.22 14.44
C ALA A 35 14.41 0.09 13.43
N PHE A 36 14.03 -1.13 13.08
CA PHE A 36 12.84 -1.39 12.27
C PHE A 36 11.58 -1.19 13.11
N GLU A 37 10.61 -0.44 12.61
CA GLU A 37 9.36 -0.21 13.36
C GLU A 37 8.51 -1.48 13.48
N ASN A 38 8.52 -2.32 12.44
CA ASN A 38 7.68 -3.52 12.40
C ASN A 38 8.18 -4.63 13.33
N THR A 39 9.48 -4.73 13.54
CA THR A 39 10.11 -5.85 14.29
C THR A 39 10.81 -5.42 15.56
N GLY A 40 11.09 -4.12 15.72
CA GLY A 40 11.96 -3.60 16.76
C GLY A 40 13.42 -4.02 16.61
N ASN A 41 13.79 -4.68 15.51
CA ASN A 41 15.14 -5.17 15.32
C ASN A 41 16.11 -4.01 15.10
N ILE A 42 17.27 -4.04 15.78
CA ILE A 42 18.27 -2.98 15.72
C ILE A 42 19.44 -3.44 14.86
N ARG A 43 19.89 -2.58 13.95
CA ARG A 43 20.99 -2.91 13.04
C ARG A 43 21.88 -1.71 12.76
N SER A 44 23.17 -1.98 12.55
CA SER A 44 24.10 -1.00 12.01
C SER A 44 24.06 -0.98 10.48
N ILE A 45 24.03 0.22 9.90
CA ILE A 45 24.04 0.42 8.46
C ILE A 45 24.80 1.68 8.07
N THR A 46 25.28 1.70 6.82
CA THR A 46 25.87 2.89 6.21
C THR A 46 24.79 3.90 5.83
N ALA A 47 25.08 5.19 5.98
CA ALA A 47 24.19 6.29 5.63
C ALA A 47 23.71 6.23 4.17
N ALA A 48 24.59 5.85 3.23
CA ALA A 48 24.24 5.71 1.82
C ALA A 48 23.14 4.66 1.58
N LYS A 49 23.23 3.50 2.26
CA LYS A 49 22.22 2.45 2.15
C LYS A 49 20.89 2.84 2.77
N LEU A 50 20.91 3.53 3.91
CA LEU A 50 19.71 4.05 4.57
C LEU A 50 18.95 5.02 3.65
N ARG A 51 19.65 5.99 3.04
CA ARG A 51 19.05 6.92 2.06
C ARG A 51 18.50 6.22 0.82
N SER A 52 19.19 5.19 0.33
CA SER A 52 18.72 4.41 -0.82
C SER A 52 17.57 3.45 -0.52
N GLY A 53 17.19 3.30 0.76
CA GLY A 53 16.20 2.33 1.22
C GLY A 53 16.62 0.86 1.08
N GLN A 54 17.92 0.59 0.84
CA GLN A 54 18.48 -0.76 0.67
C GLN A 54 18.86 -1.38 2.02
N LEU A 55 17.86 -1.56 2.87
CA LEU A 55 17.99 -2.17 4.18
C LEU A 55 17.11 -3.41 4.23
N THR A 56 17.67 -4.50 4.73
CA THR A 56 16.99 -5.80 4.84
C THR A 56 17.01 -6.25 6.29
N ASP A 57 15.85 -6.65 6.79
CA ASP A 57 15.75 -7.35 8.06
C ASP A 57 15.93 -8.85 7.77
N ARG A 58 16.78 -9.52 8.55
CA ARG A 58 16.97 -10.98 8.43
C ARG A 58 15.94 -11.76 9.25
N SER A 59 15.29 -11.10 10.20
CA SER A 59 14.31 -11.73 11.07
C SER A 59 12.95 -11.94 10.38
N VAL A 60 12.67 -11.20 9.30
CA VAL A 60 11.37 -11.23 8.62
C VAL A 60 11.54 -11.22 7.09
N PRO A 61 10.70 -11.93 6.33
CA PRO A 61 10.78 -11.97 4.86
C PRO A 61 10.44 -10.64 4.19
N VAL A 62 10.74 -10.57 2.89
CA VAL A 62 10.84 -9.38 2.02
C VAL A 62 9.51 -8.62 1.77
N GLN A 63 8.42 -8.96 2.46
CA GLN A 63 7.09 -8.37 2.32
C GLN A 63 6.50 -7.91 3.66
N SER A 64 7.35 -7.62 4.65
CA SER A 64 6.93 -7.20 5.99
C SER A 64 6.21 -5.86 6.03
N SER A 65 6.19 -5.10 4.93
CA SER A 65 5.53 -3.78 4.90
C SER A 65 4.04 -3.85 5.24
N MET A 66 3.40 -5.00 5.03
CA MET A 66 1.98 -5.20 5.32
C MET A 66 1.70 -5.53 6.79
N VAL A 67 2.74 -5.74 7.60
CA VAL A 67 2.60 -6.06 9.03
C VAL A 67 2.02 -4.85 9.76
N GLY A 68 0.96 -5.09 10.54
CA GLY A 68 0.18 -4.08 11.26
C GLY A 68 -1.03 -3.53 10.50
N GLU A 69 -1.22 -3.88 9.22
CA GLU A 69 -2.45 -3.51 8.49
C GLU A 69 -3.65 -4.33 9.02
N THR A 70 -4.80 -3.66 9.16
CA THR A 70 -6.07 -4.30 9.49
C THR A 70 -6.89 -4.53 8.22
N ILE A 71 -7.46 -5.73 8.09
CA ILE A 71 -8.20 -6.17 6.91
C ILE A 71 -9.53 -6.75 7.37
N GLN A 72 -10.60 -6.40 6.65
CA GLN A 72 -11.90 -7.01 6.89
C GLN A 72 -12.06 -8.28 6.03
N SER A 73 -12.29 -9.40 6.68
CA SER A 73 -12.68 -10.66 6.04
C SER A 73 -14.16 -10.93 6.25
N PRO A 74 -14.90 -11.40 5.22
CA PRO A 74 -16.31 -11.78 5.36
C PRO A 74 -16.54 -12.90 6.39
N ASN A 75 -15.55 -13.78 6.59
CA ASN A 75 -15.69 -14.96 7.43
C ASN A 75 -15.16 -14.75 8.85
N HIS A 76 -14.14 -13.91 9.02
CA HIS A 76 -13.40 -13.78 10.27
C HIS A 76 -13.50 -12.38 10.89
N GLY A 77 -14.14 -11.42 10.22
CA GLY A 77 -14.27 -10.06 10.73
C GLY A 77 -12.98 -9.26 10.55
N LEU A 78 -12.64 -8.43 11.53
CA LEU A 78 -11.42 -7.61 11.51
C LEU A 78 -10.20 -8.47 11.86
N LEU A 79 -9.26 -8.55 10.93
CA LEU A 79 -8.00 -9.28 11.06
C LEU A 79 -6.84 -8.29 11.04
N THR A 80 -5.88 -8.44 11.94
CA THR A 80 -4.63 -7.68 11.95
C THR A 80 -3.51 -8.55 11.42
N ILE A 81 -2.72 -8.07 10.46
CA ILE A 81 -1.55 -8.81 9.97
C ILE A 81 -0.44 -8.75 11.02
N ILE A 82 -0.10 -9.89 11.62
CA ILE A 82 1.04 -9.99 12.55
C ILE A 82 2.32 -10.21 11.77
N GLN A 83 2.32 -11.18 10.85
CA GLN A 83 3.55 -11.64 10.23
C GLN A 83 3.30 -12.15 8.82
N VAL A 84 4.23 -11.83 7.93
CA VAL A 84 4.32 -12.45 6.61
C VAL A 84 5.45 -13.48 6.67
N GLU A 85 5.22 -14.70 6.20
CA GLU A 85 6.20 -15.77 6.06
C GLU A 85 6.72 -15.88 4.62
N SER A 86 7.82 -16.61 4.41
CA SER A 86 8.48 -16.72 3.09
C SER A 86 7.66 -17.48 2.05
N ASP A 87 6.69 -18.30 2.48
CA ASP A 87 5.95 -19.21 1.61
C ASP A 87 4.63 -18.60 1.09
N ASN A 88 4.56 -17.27 1.01
CA ASN A 88 3.34 -16.51 0.72
C ASN A 88 2.22 -16.77 1.74
N ILE A 89 2.57 -17.16 2.96
CA ILE A 89 1.62 -17.34 4.06
C ILE A 89 1.66 -16.07 4.92
N VAL A 90 0.49 -15.56 5.25
CA VAL A 90 0.28 -14.40 6.10
C VAL A 90 -0.45 -14.88 7.35
N VAL A 91 0.15 -14.63 8.50
CA VAL A 91 -0.44 -14.89 9.81
C VAL A 91 -1.20 -13.64 10.23
N LEU A 92 -2.49 -13.80 10.43
CA LEU A 92 -3.42 -12.77 10.85
C LEU A 92 -3.98 -13.12 12.23
N GLU A 93 -4.39 -12.12 12.98
CA GLU A 93 -5.03 -12.29 14.29
C GLU A 93 -6.37 -11.55 14.33
N ASN A 94 -7.40 -12.22 14.84
CA ASN A 94 -8.71 -11.61 15.08
C ASN A 94 -8.71 -10.81 16.40
N GLU A 95 -9.74 -9.98 16.60
CA GLU A 95 -9.97 -9.29 17.89
C GLU A 95 -10.07 -10.22 19.11
N LEU A 96 -10.36 -11.51 18.87
CA LEU A 96 -10.45 -12.57 19.88
C LEU A 96 -9.09 -13.22 20.21
N GLY A 97 -8.02 -12.88 19.49
CA GLY A 97 -6.70 -13.50 19.63
C GLY A 97 -6.53 -14.81 18.85
N ASP A 98 -7.49 -15.17 17.99
CA ASP A 98 -7.39 -16.37 17.15
C ASP A 98 -6.46 -16.12 15.96
N GLU A 99 -5.46 -16.98 15.80
CA GLU A 99 -4.54 -16.96 14.66
C GLU A 99 -5.18 -17.58 13.41
N VAL A 100 -5.25 -16.80 12.32
CA VAL A 100 -5.74 -17.23 11.02
C VAL A 100 -4.60 -17.15 10.01
N ARG A 101 -4.31 -18.28 9.34
CA ARG A 101 -3.28 -18.34 8.30
C ARG A 101 -3.91 -18.28 6.93
N MET A 102 -3.53 -17.28 6.14
CA MET A 102 -4.03 -17.07 4.78
C MET A 102 -2.90 -16.98 3.77
N LEU A 103 -3.20 -17.27 2.50
CA LEU A 103 -2.26 -17.01 1.42
C LEU A 103 -2.26 -15.52 1.05
N LEU A 104 -1.09 -14.96 0.78
CA LEU A 104 -0.89 -13.57 0.36
C LEU A 104 -1.83 -13.13 -0.78
N PRO A 105 -2.07 -13.93 -1.85
CA PRO A 105 -3.00 -13.54 -2.91
C PRO A 105 -4.45 -13.43 -2.43
N ALA A 106 -4.85 -14.20 -1.40
CA ALA A 106 -6.19 -14.10 -0.82
C ALA A 106 -6.32 -12.82 0.02
N VAL A 107 -5.28 -12.48 0.77
CA VAL A 107 -5.20 -11.23 1.56
C VAL A 107 -5.23 -10.00 0.64
N GLN A 108 -4.48 -10.03 -0.46
CA GLN A 108 -4.50 -8.97 -1.48
C GLN A 108 -5.89 -8.79 -2.10
N LYS A 109 -6.57 -9.89 -2.49
CA LYS A 109 -7.94 -9.81 -3.00
C LYS A 109 -8.93 -9.23 -1.99
N LEU A 110 -8.76 -9.52 -0.70
CA LEU A 110 -9.58 -8.92 0.36
C LEU A 110 -9.32 -7.43 0.48
N ARG A 111 -8.05 -7.00 0.37
CA ARG A 111 -7.68 -5.59 0.33
C ARG A 111 -8.29 -4.88 -0.88
N ASP A 112 -8.11 -5.40 -2.08
CA ASP A 112 -8.65 -4.79 -3.31
C ASP A 112 -10.18 -4.66 -3.24
N LYS A 113 -10.86 -5.68 -2.72
CA LYS A 113 -12.32 -5.64 -2.53
C LYS A 113 -12.77 -4.62 -1.48
N ALA A 114 -11.95 -4.38 -0.45
CA ALA A 114 -12.21 -3.32 0.51
C ALA A 114 -12.04 -1.93 -0.14
N GLU A 115 -10.99 -1.73 -0.94
CA GLU A 115 -10.76 -0.49 -1.71
C GLU A 115 -11.93 -0.19 -2.68
N ASP A 116 -12.44 -1.19 -3.39
CA ASP A 116 -13.62 -1.06 -4.26
C ASP A 116 -14.89 -0.58 -3.49
N THR A 117 -14.99 -0.90 -2.20
CA THR A 117 -16.17 -0.53 -1.39
C THR A 117 -16.09 0.92 -0.89
N VAL A 118 -14.89 1.52 -0.82
CA VAL A 118 -14.70 2.91 -0.39
C VAL A 118 -14.77 3.90 -1.57
N GLU A 119 -14.49 3.46 -2.79
CA GLU A 119 -14.56 4.33 -3.98
C GLU A 119 -15.98 4.63 -4.45
N ASP A 120 -16.99 3.86 -4.01
CA ASP A 120 -18.38 4.05 -4.44
C ASP A 120 -19.14 5.14 -3.67
N SER A 121 -18.60 5.70 -2.58
CA SER A 121 -19.37 6.60 -1.71
C SER A 121 -18.96 8.07 -1.66
N ASP A 122 -17.99 8.58 -2.44
CA ASP A 122 -17.82 10.04 -2.56
C ASP A 122 -16.98 10.48 -3.78
N LYS A 123 -17.69 10.68 -4.91
CA LYS A 123 -17.63 11.88 -5.79
C LYS A 123 -18.34 11.57 -7.12
N PRO A 124 -19.41 12.28 -7.49
CA PRO A 124 -19.84 12.29 -8.88
C PRO A 124 -18.72 12.89 -9.72
N GLN A 125 -17.95 12.06 -10.43
CA GLN A 125 -16.97 12.52 -11.40
C GLN A 125 -17.73 13.22 -12.53
N LEU A 126 -17.89 14.53 -12.42
CA LEU A 126 -18.35 15.38 -13.50
C LEU A 126 -17.37 15.21 -14.67
N PRO A 127 -17.83 14.84 -15.87
CA PRO A 127 -16.94 14.60 -17.00
C PRO A 127 -16.24 15.91 -17.38
N THR A 128 -14.94 15.98 -17.12
CA THR A 128 -14.08 17.15 -17.31
C THR A 128 -13.70 17.45 -18.76
N SER A 129 -14.24 16.71 -19.75
CA SER A 129 -13.97 16.99 -21.16
C SER A 129 -14.97 16.33 -22.12
N LEU A 130 -15.14 16.93 -23.31
CA LEU A 130 -15.92 16.37 -24.43
C LEU A 130 -15.45 14.96 -24.83
N SER A 131 -14.16 14.66 -24.64
CA SER A 131 -13.56 13.35 -24.92
C SER A 131 -13.96 12.29 -23.89
N ALA A 132 -14.28 12.68 -22.65
CA ALA A 132 -14.78 11.76 -21.63
C ALA A 132 -16.24 11.33 -21.91
N LEU A 133 -17.03 12.20 -22.54
CA LEU A 133 -18.43 11.92 -22.90
C LEU A 133 -18.58 10.92 -24.06
N THR A 134 -17.52 10.76 -24.88
CA THR A 134 -17.52 9.83 -26.03
C THR A 134 -16.96 8.45 -25.71
N LYS A 135 -16.47 8.22 -24.47
CA LYS A 135 -16.06 6.88 -24.04
C LYS A 135 -17.26 5.94 -24.06
N ARG A 136 -17.05 4.81 -24.71
CA ARG A 136 -18.06 3.84 -25.17
C ARG A 136 -18.61 3.03 -23.98
N ASN A 137 -19.54 3.60 -23.23
CA ASN A 137 -20.35 2.85 -22.27
C ASN A 137 -21.68 2.46 -22.94
N LYS A 138 -22.34 1.38 -22.49
CA LYS A 138 -23.56 0.84 -23.12
C LYS A 138 -24.67 1.91 -23.21
N LYS A 139 -24.75 2.78 -22.20
CA LYS A 139 -25.69 3.92 -22.13
C LYS A 139 -25.34 5.08 -23.08
N THR A 140 -24.06 5.35 -23.37
CA THR A 140 -23.63 6.47 -24.24
C THR A 140 -23.67 6.13 -25.73
N LYS A 141 -23.77 4.84 -26.09
CA LYS A 141 -23.93 4.37 -27.48
C LYS A 141 -25.27 4.80 -28.08
N ASP A 142 -26.35 4.72 -27.30
CA ASP A 142 -27.70 5.01 -27.77
C ASP A 142 -27.90 6.51 -27.98
N VAL A 143 -27.36 7.34 -27.08
CA VAL A 143 -27.38 8.81 -27.20
C VAL A 143 -26.60 9.29 -28.44
N ASN A 144 -25.42 8.73 -28.68
CA ASN A 144 -24.63 9.06 -29.88
C ASN A 144 -25.31 8.62 -31.19
N LYS A 145 -26.06 7.52 -31.18
CA LYS A 145 -26.84 7.08 -32.33
C LYS A 145 -28.01 8.03 -32.60
N LEU A 146 -28.67 8.52 -31.54
CA LEU A 146 -29.78 9.45 -31.61
C LEU A 146 -29.33 10.84 -32.11
N LEU A 147 -28.21 11.35 -31.58
CA LEU A 147 -27.59 12.60 -32.05
C LEU A 147 -27.17 12.54 -33.52
N LYS A 148 -26.54 11.44 -33.95
CA LYS A 148 -26.19 11.26 -35.36
C LYS A 148 -27.42 11.26 -36.26
N LYS A 149 -28.51 10.63 -35.82
CA LYS A 149 -29.76 10.57 -36.58
C LYS A 149 -30.42 11.96 -36.70
N MET A 150 -30.45 12.71 -35.61
CA MET A 150 -30.93 14.11 -35.60
C MET A 150 -30.11 15.00 -36.55
N LEU A 151 -28.79 14.87 -36.54
CA LEU A 151 -27.91 15.68 -37.40
C LEU A 151 -28.08 15.34 -38.89
N THR A 152 -28.34 14.08 -39.23
CA THR A 152 -28.59 13.67 -40.62
C THR A 152 -29.97 14.05 -41.12
N ASP A 153 -30.98 14.09 -40.24
CA ASP A 153 -32.35 14.44 -40.59
C ASP A 153 -32.55 15.96 -40.71
N TYR A 154 -31.75 16.78 -40.00
CA TYR A 154 -31.82 18.25 -40.06
C TYR A 154 -31.20 18.88 -41.32
N GLY A 155 -30.65 18.07 -42.24
CA GLY A 155 -29.99 18.51 -43.47
C GLY A 155 -30.74 18.14 -44.76
N LYS A 156 -32.02 17.78 -44.66
CA LYS A 156 -32.92 17.54 -45.79
C LYS A 156 -34.14 18.44 -45.74
#